data_AF-K1VC35-F1
#
_entry.id   AF-K1VC35-F1
#
_cell.length_a   1.000
_cell.length_b   1.000
_cell.length_c   1.000
_cell.angle_alpha   90.00
_cell.angle_beta   90.00
_cell.angle_gamma   90.00
#
_symmetry.space_group_name_H-M   'P 1'
#
loop_
_entity.id
_entity.type
_entity.pdbx_description
1 polymer ?
#
loop_
_entity_poly.entity_id
_entity_poly.type
_entity_poly.pdbx_seq_one_letter_code
_entity_poly.pdbx_strand_id
1 'polypeptide(L)'
;MKNEKVLTLVEGAVMVALATVLSFVKIVHLPWGGSITLLSMLPIIVFSIKRGVASGLAASFVFALIQFIQGCADGLFGWGLTPVALVACIFIDYIFAFTVLGLAGIFRKYGMPGVIGGSAMAMGLRLVCHYISGVLIFGSFGELWNGFTVNEPCLYSLLYNGAYMLPEIVFTV
;
A
#
# COMPACT_ATOMS: atom_id res chain seq x y z
N MET A 1 30.16 0.72 -9.83
CA MET A 1 30.49 -0.29 -8.77
C MET A 1 30.72 -1.63 -9.43
N LYS A 2 31.73 -2.41 -9.00
CA LYS A 2 32.10 -3.70 -9.62
C LYS A 2 31.13 -4.86 -9.31
N ASN A 3 30.26 -4.73 -8.31
CA ASN A 3 29.29 -5.76 -7.93
C ASN A 3 27.85 -5.26 -8.06
N GLU A 4 27.16 -5.73 -9.10
CA GLU A 4 25.78 -5.33 -9.42
C GLU A 4 24.76 -5.79 -8.37
N LYS A 5 25.01 -6.94 -7.72
CA LYS A 5 24.13 -7.45 -6.67
C LYS A 5 24.17 -6.56 -5.44
N VAL A 6 25.36 -6.16 -5.02
CA VAL A 6 25.55 -5.24 -3.89
C VAL A 6 24.91 -3.88 -4.19
N LEU A 7 25.12 -3.35 -5.40
CA LEU A 7 24.49 -2.11 -5.81
C LEU A 7 22.95 -2.20 -5.76
N THR A 8 22.37 -3.31 -6.23
CA THR A 8 20.92 -3.52 -6.20
C THR A 8 20.37 -3.55 -4.77
N LEU A 9 21.06 -4.23 -3.85
CA LEU A 9 20.68 -4.27 -2.44
C LEU A 9 20.75 -2.88 -1.78
N VAL A 10 21.83 -2.14 -2.03
CA VAL A 10 22.00 -0.79 -1.47
C VAL A 10 20.94 0.15 -2.02
N GLU A 11 20.67 0.13 -3.33
CA GLU A 11 19.61 0.94 -3.92
C GLU A 11 18.23 0.56 -3.35
N GLY A 12 17.96 -0.73 -3.15
CA GLY A 12 16.71 -1.19 -2.54
C GLY A 12 16.56 -0.67 -1.12
N ALA A 13 17.59 -0.79 -0.29
CA ALA A 13 17.58 -0.29 1.08
C ALA A 13 17.38 1.23 1.14
N VAL A 14 18.05 1.99 0.27
CA VAL A 14 17.88 3.46 0.19
C VAL A 14 16.45 3.82 -0.23
N MET A 15 15.88 3.12 -1.21
CA MET A 15 14.52 3.36 -1.67
C MET A 15 13.47 3.01 -0.61
N VAL A 16 13.68 1.93 0.14
CA VAL A 16 12.84 1.56 1.30
C VAL A 16 12.94 2.60 2.41
N ALA A 17 14.14 3.07 2.73
CA ALA A 17 14.32 4.12 3.73
C ALA A 17 13.63 5.43 3.31
N LEU A 18 13.76 5.83 2.04
CA LEU A 18 13.09 7.00 1.49
C LEU A 18 11.56 6.86 1.55
N ALA A 19 11.03 5.72 1.10
CA ALA A 19 9.60 5.40 1.19
C ALA A 19 9.08 5.48 2.63
N THR A 20 9.86 4.98 3.59
CA THR A 20 9.54 5.00 5.02
C THR A 20 9.51 6.42 5.57
N VAL A 21 10.49 7.26 5.22
CA VAL A 21 10.47 8.67 5.67
C VAL A 21 9.25 9.40 5.09
N LEU A 22 8.95 9.16 3.81
CA LEU A 22 7.77 9.74 3.16
C LEU A 22 6.45 9.22 3.74
N SER A 23 6.41 8.00 4.31
CA SER A 23 5.19 7.46 4.91
C SER A 23 4.82 8.12 6.24
N PHE A 24 5.77 8.77 6.91
CA PHE A 24 5.49 9.64 8.07
C PHE A 24 4.89 10.99 7.67
N VAL A 25 5.08 11.44 6.43
CA VAL A 25 4.49 12.70 5.93
C VAL A 25 3.07 12.44 5.43
N LYS A 26 2.15 12.33 6.39
CA LYS A 26 0.71 12.10 6.18
C LYS A 26 -0.01 13.44 5.98
N ILE A 27 -0.67 13.63 4.84
CA ILE A 27 -1.52 14.79 4.54
C ILE A 27 -2.88 14.63 5.21
N VAL A 28 -3.47 13.44 5.09
CA VAL A 28 -4.74 13.06 5.72
C VAL A 28 -4.58 11.68 6.35
N HIS A 29 -5.14 11.50 7.54
CA HIS A 29 -5.22 10.21 8.22
C HIS A 29 -6.67 9.91 8.59
N LEU A 30 -7.15 8.74 8.21
CA LEU A 30 -8.52 8.30 8.47
C LEU A 30 -8.60 7.49 9.78
N PRO A 31 -9.78 7.45 10.44
CA PRO A 31 -9.92 6.90 11.80
C PRO A 31 -9.67 5.39 11.90
N TRP A 32 -10.04 4.62 10.87
CA TRP A 32 -9.89 3.16 10.84
C TRP A 32 -8.68 2.73 9.99
N GLY A 33 -7.63 3.54 10.02
CA GLY A 33 -6.47 3.40 9.14
C GLY A 33 -6.74 3.94 7.73
N GLY A 34 -5.69 3.91 6.91
CA GLY A 34 -5.68 4.61 5.63
C GLY A 34 -5.12 6.02 5.77
N SER A 35 -4.16 6.37 4.93
CA SER A 35 -3.57 7.70 4.91
C SER A 35 -3.21 8.13 3.51
N ILE A 36 -3.39 9.41 3.24
CA ILE A 36 -2.90 10.05 2.02
C ILE A 36 -1.51 10.58 2.38
N THR A 37 -0.48 9.94 1.84
CA THR A 37 0.92 10.35 2.05
C THR A 37 1.41 11.19 0.89
N LEU A 38 2.51 11.95 1.07
CA LEU A 38 3.01 12.81 0.01
C LEU A 38 3.36 12.01 -1.25
N LEU A 39 4.18 10.94 -1.15
CA LEU A 39 4.60 10.06 -2.26
C LEU A 39 5.25 8.74 -1.78
N SER A 40 4.80 8.14 -0.67
CA SER A 40 5.57 7.05 -0.03
C SER A 40 5.70 5.76 -0.85
N MET A 41 4.81 5.50 -1.81
CA MET A 41 4.88 4.30 -2.68
C MET A 41 5.81 4.48 -3.87
N LEU A 42 6.01 5.72 -4.31
CA LEU A 42 6.74 6.04 -5.53
C LEU A 42 8.19 5.51 -5.51
N PRO A 43 8.99 5.67 -4.43
CA PRO A 43 10.36 5.13 -4.39
C PRO A 43 10.41 3.60 -4.62
N ILE A 44 9.47 2.86 -4.02
CA ILE A 44 9.39 1.40 -4.17
C ILE A 44 9.01 1.02 -5.59
N ILE A 45 8.05 1.72 -6.20
CA ILE A 45 7.62 1.47 -7.57
C ILE A 45 8.76 1.78 -8.55
N VAL A 46 9.41 2.93 -8.41
CA VAL A 46 10.57 3.33 -9.23
C VAL A 46 11.68 2.29 -9.11
N PHE A 47 11.98 1.83 -7.89
CA PHE A 47 12.96 0.77 -7.68
C PHE A 47 12.56 -0.54 -8.40
N SER A 48 11.30 -0.93 -8.30
CA SER A 48 10.76 -2.15 -8.90
C SER A 48 10.84 -2.10 -10.42
N ILE A 49 10.55 -0.96 -11.03
CA ILE A 49 10.70 -0.74 -12.47
C ILE A 49 12.18 -0.74 -12.84
N LYS A 50 13.06 -0.12 -12.04
CA LYS A 50 14.49 -0.04 -12.32
C LYS A 50 15.21 -1.38 -12.20
N ARG A 51 14.85 -2.22 -11.21
CA ARG A 51 15.56 -3.47 -10.86
C ARG A 51 14.77 -4.73 -11.20
N GLY A 52 13.53 -4.60 -11.67
CA GLY A 52 12.65 -5.69 -12.07
C GLY A 52 11.90 -6.31 -10.90
N VAL A 53 10.95 -7.20 -11.23
CA VAL A 53 9.96 -7.75 -10.29
C VAL A 53 10.59 -8.45 -9.09
N ALA A 54 11.60 -9.30 -9.29
CA ALA A 54 12.18 -10.08 -8.19
C ALA A 54 12.82 -9.18 -7.11
N SER A 55 13.59 -8.16 -7.53
CA SER A 55 14.18 -7.20 -6.59
C SER A 55 13.12 -6.26 -6.02
N GLY A 56 12.16 -5.83 -6.85
CA GLY A 56 11.04 -5.00 -6.45
C GLY A 56 10.19 -5.63 -5.36
N LEU A 57 9.79 -6.89 -5.53
CA LEU A 57 9.05 -7.68 -4.54
C LEU A 57 9.81 -7.83 -3.22
N ALA A 58 11.13 -8.03 -3.27
CA ALA A 58 11.94 -8.10 -2.06
C ALA A 58 11.94 -6.77 -1.30
N ALA A 59 12.15 -5.65 -2.01
CA ALA A 59 12.15 -4.32 -1.39
C ALA A 59 10.75 -3.92 -0.88
N SER A 60 9.70 -4.20 -1.66
CA SER A 60 8.32 -3.91 -1.27
C SER A 60 7.86 -4.76 -0.09
N PHE A 61 8.33 -6.01 0.03
CA PHE A 61 8.07 -6.84 1.20
C PHE A 61 8.73 -6.29 2.46
N VAL A 62 10.00 -5.85 2.38
CA VAL A 62 10.65 -5.17 3.53
C VAL A 62 9.88 -3.91 3.91
N PHE A 63 9.45 -3.13 2.92
CA PHE A 63 8.61 -1.96 3.17
C PHE A 63 7.26 -2.33 3.79
N ALA A 64 6.63 -3.44 3.38
CA ALA A 64 5.40 -3.96 3.97
C ALA A 64 5.55 -4.27 5.46
N LEU A 65 6.69 -4.84 5.87
CA LEU A 65 6.98 -5.09 7.30
C LEU A 65 7.11 -3.78 8.09
N ILE A 66 7.74 -2.76 7.51
CA ILE A 66 7.85 -1.44 8.15
C ILE A 66 6.47 -0.79 8.29
N GLN A 67 5.65 -0.86 7.24
CA GLN A 67 4.28 -0.33 7.27
C GLN A 67 3.38 -1.08 8.25
N PHE A 68 3.58 -2.40 8.42
CA PHE A 68 2.92 -3.17 9.46
C PHE A 68 3.32 -2.70 10.86
N ILE A 69 4.61 -2.50 11.12
CA ILE A 69 5.09 -1.98 12.41
C ILE A 69 4.49 -0.60 12.70
N GLN A 70 4.43 0.29 11.70
CA GLN A 70 3.75 1.58 11.83
C GLN A 70 2.25 1.40 12.12
N GLY A 71 1.57 0.46 11.44
CA GLY A 71 0.16 0.15 11.71
C GLY A 71 -0.09 -0.35 13.13
N CYS A 72 0.81 -1.17 13.67
CA CYS A 72 0.79 -1.58 15.08
C CYS A 72 0.90 -0.39 16.02
N ALA A 73 1.78 0.58 15.72
CA ALA A 73 1.94 1.80 16.49
C ALA A 73 0.72 2.74 16.37
N ASP A 74 0.06 2.75 15.22
CA ASP A 74 -1.16 3.52 14.94
C ASP A 74 -2.44 2.88 15.56
N GLY A 75 -2.31 1.74 16.24
CA GLY A 75 -3.39 1.14 17.03
C GLY A 75 -4.15 0.00 16.36
N LEU A 76 -3.56 -0.70 15.39
CA LEU A 76 -4.15 -1.88 14.71
C LEU A 76 -4.78 -2.90 15.69
N PHE A 77 -4.15 -3.16 16.83
CA PHE A 77 -4.65 -4.10 17.84
C PHE A 77 -5.87 -3.58 18.64
N GLY A 78 -6.16 -2.28 18.55
CA GLY A 78 -7.29 -1.63 19.20
C GLY A 78 -8.60 -1.71 18.42
N TRP A 79 -8.61 -2.26 17.20
CA TRP A 79 -9.79 -2.28 16.32
C TRP A 79 -10.85 -3.32 16.70
N GLY A 80 -10.65 -4.09 17.79
CA GLY A 80 -11.64 -5.05 18.29
C GLY A 80 -11.86 -6.27 17.38
N LEU A 81 -10.95 -6.53 16.45
CA LEU A 81 -11.00 -7.68 15.55
C LEU A 81 -10.79 -8.98 16.34
N THR A 82 -11.49 -10.05 15.93
CA THR A 82 -11.18 -11.40 16.42
C THR A 82 -9.75 -11.80 16.04
N PRO A 83 -9.09 -12.73 16.75
CA PRO A 83 -7.72 -13.13 16.42
C PRO A 83 -7.55 -13.59 14.97
N VAL A 84 -8.54 -14.30 14.41
CA VAL A 84 -8.52 -14.75 13.01
C VAL A 84 -8.66 -13.57 12.04
N ALA A 85 -9.59 -12.66 12.31
CA ALA A 85 -9.81 -11.46 11.51
C ALA A 85 -8.58 -10.52 11.54
N LEU A 86 -7.94 -10.39 12.71
CA LEU A 86 -6.72 -9.61 12.87
C LEU A 86 -5.56 -10.19 12.05
N VAL A 87 -5.34 -11.51 12.12
CA VAL A 87 -4.30 -12.16 11.32
C VAL A 87 -4.58 -11.97 9.82
N ALA A 88 -5.83 -12.18 9.39
CA ALA A 88 -6.22 -11.94 8.00
C ALA A 88 -5.98 -10.47 7.58
N CYS A 89 -6.30 -9.50 8.44
CA CYS A 89 -6.08 -8.07 8.21
C CYS A 89 -4.59 -7.78 8.04
N ILE A 90 -3.73 -8.31 8.91
CA ILE A 90 -2.28 -8.15 8.80
C ILE A 90 -1.78 -8.62 7.43
N PHE A 91 -2.21 -9.81 7.00
CA PHE A 91 -1.78 -10.34 5.71
C PHE A 91 -2.33 -9.54 4.53
N ILE A 92 -3.61 -9.17 4.54
CA ILE A 92 -4.25 -8.52 3.40
C ILE A 92 -3.90 -7.03 3.34
N ASP A 93 -4.05 -6.28 4.44
CA ASP A 93 -3.88 -4.82 4.49
C ASP A 93 -2.43 -4.36 4.63
N TYR A 94 -1.52 -5.24 5.06
CA TYR A 94 -0.11 -4.89 5.21
C TYR A 94 0.78 -5.74 4.30
N ILE A 95 0.85 -7.05 4.54
CA ILE A 95 1.82 -7.86 3.81
C ILE A 95 1.54 -7.86 2.30
N PHE A 96 0.34 -8.26 1.87
CA PHE A 96 -0.01 -8.31 0.44
C PHE A 96 -0.17 -6.92 -0.16
N ALA A 97 -0.95 -6.03 0.48
CA ALA A 97 -1.21 -4.68 -0.02
C ALA A 97 0.07 -3.90 -0.36
N PHE A 98 1.13 -3.99 0.45
CA PHE A 98 2.39 -3.29 0.16
C PHE A 98 3.37 -4.14 -0.66
N THR A 99 3.34 -5.47 -0.56
CA THR A 99 4.24 -6.30 -1.37
C THR A 99 3.90 -6.24 -2.86
N VAL A 100 2.61 -6.14 -3.24
CA VAL A 100 2.20 -6.05 -4.66
C VAL A 100 2.78 -4.83 -5.40
N LEU A 101 3.28 -3.82 -4.69
CA LEU A 101 4.01 -2.69 -5.29
C LEU A 101 5.22 -3.14 -6.12
N GLY A 102 5.84 -4.25 -5.73
CA GLY A 102 6.95 -4.86 -6.46
C GLY A 102 6.58 -5.33 -7.89
N LEU A 103 5.30 -5.58 -8.15
CA LEU A 103 4.80 -6.00 -9.46
C LEU A 103 4.83 -4.89 -10.51
N ALA A 104 5.00 -3.62 -10.11
CA ALA A 104 5.24 -2.54 -11.07
C ALA A 104 6.44 -2.83 -11.99
N GLY A 105 7.40 -3.65 -11.52
CA GLY A 105 8.54 -4.11 -12.30
C GLY A 105 8.21 -4.90 -13.57
N ILE A 106 6.97 -5.41 -13.72
CA ILE A 106 6.49 -6.06 -14.95
C ILE A 106 6.59 -5.09 -16.14
N PHE A 107 6.37 -3.80 -15.88
CA PHE A 107 6.32 -2.77 -16.91
C PHE A 107 7.68 -2.13 -17.23
N ARG A 108 8.78 -2.68 -16.69
CA ARG A 108 10.15 -2.16 -16.86
C ARG A 108 10.54 -1.85 -18.32
N LYS A 109 10.04 -2.62 -19.29
CA LYS A 109 10.44 -2.52 -20.70
C LYS A 109 9.75 -1.38 -21.46
N TYR A 110 8.79 -0.69 -20.86
CA TYR A 110 7.93 0.27 -21.57
C TYR A 110 8.27 1.74 -21.28
N GLY A 111 9.43 2.06 -20.68
CA GLY A 111 9.85 3.44 -20.42
C GLY A 111 8.85 4.21 -19.55
N MET A 112 8.57 5.48 -19.89
CA MET A 112 7.63 6.34 -19.14
C MET A 112 6.19 5.80 -19.12
N PRO A 113 5.61 5.31 -20.25
CA PRO A 113 4.34 4.58 -20.21
C PRO A 113 4.35 3.38 -19.25
N GLY A 114 5.49 2.71 -19.12
CA GLY A 114 5.68 1.62 -18.17
C GLY A 114 5.67 2.07 -16.72
N VAL A 115 6.19 3.27 -16.43
CA VAL A 115 6.11 3.88 -15.09
C VAL A 115 4.67 4.18 -14.73
N ILE A 116 3.94 4.84 -15.61
CA ILE A 116 2.54 5.20 -15.38
C ILE A 116 1.68 3.92 -15.24
N GLY A 117 1.79 2.99 -16.19
CA GLY A 117 1.00 1.75 -16.18
C GLY A 117 1.37 0.81 -15.03
N GLY A 118 2.65 0.68 -14.72
CA GLY A 118 3.14 -0.12 -13.60
C GLY A 118 2.71 0.43 -12.25
N SER A 119 2.76 1.76 -12.08
CA SER A 119 2.29 2.45 -10.87
C SER A 119 0.79 2.28 -10.70
N ALA A 120 0.01 2.54 -11.75
CA ALA A 120 -1.45 2.40 -11.72
C ALA A 120 -1.87 0.95 -11.43
N MET A 121 -1.22 -0.05 -12.03
CA MET A 121 -1.50 -1.45 -11.74
C MET A 121 -1.15 -1.82 -10.30
N ALA A 122 0.06 -1.48 -9.83
CA ALA A 122 0.50 -1.79 -8.48
C ALA A 122 -0.43 -1.18 -7.41
N MET A 123 -0.78 0.09 -7.60
CA MET A 123 -1.67 0.80 -6.70
C MET A 123 -3.12 0.30 -6.78
N GLY A 124 -3.59 -0.09 -7.98
CA GLY A 124 -4.87 -0.75 -8.16
C GLY A 124 -4.96 -2.10 -7.45
N LEU A 125 -3.91 -2.92 -7.54
CA LEU A 125 -3.83 -4.19 -6.80
C LEU A 125 -3.85 -3.96 -5.29
N ARG A 126 -3.15 -2.93 -4.80
CA ARG A 126 -3.20 -2.52 -3.40
C ARG A 126 -4.61 -2.11 -2.97
N LEU A 127 -5.33 -1.34 -3.79
CA LEU A 127 -6.73 -0.99 -3.54
C LEU A 127 -7.62 -2.24 -3.48
N VAL A 128 -7.40 -3.22 -4.37
CA VAL A 128 -8.14 -4.50 -4.34
C VAL A 128 -7.90 -5.24 -3.01
N CYS A 129 -6.68 -5.27 -2.48
CA CYS A 129 -6.41 -5.85 -1.17
C CYS A 129 -7.24 -5.18 -0.06
N HIS A 130 -7.17 -3.85 0.04
CA HIS A 130 -7.91 -3.10 1.05
C HIS A 130 -9.42 -3.21 0.89
N TYR A 131 -9.91 -3.24 -0.35
CA TYR A 131 -11.32 -3.46 -0.65
C TYR A 131 -11.79 -4.83 -0.15
N ILE A 132 -11.05 -5.91 -0.47
CA ILE A 132 -11.36 -7.27 -0.03
C ILE A 132 -11.33 -7.35 1.50
N SER A 133 -10.34 -6.74 2.15
CA SER A 133 -10.28 -6.65 3.60
C SER A 133 -11.51 -5.94 4.17
N GLY A 134 -11.87 -4.77 3.65
CA GLY A 134 -13.03 -4.02 4.12
C GLY A 134 -14.35 -4.79 3.99
N VAL A 135 -14.52 -5.59 2.93
CA VAL A 135 -15.72 -6.41 2.74
C VAL A 135 -15.73 -7.65 3.64
N LEU A 136 -14.64 -8.42 3.66
CA LEU A 136 -14.62 -9.74 4.30
C LEU A 136 -14.25 -9.72 5.79
N ILE A 137 -13.46 -8.73 6.22
CA ILE A 137 -12.92 -8.65 7.58
C ILE A 137 -13.71 -7.65 8.40
N PHE A 138 -13.87 -6.43 7.88
CA PHE A 138 -14.56 -5.36 8.61
C PHE A 138 -16.08 -5.41 8.43
N GLY A 139 -16.55 -5.78 7.23
CA GLY A 139 -17.98 -5.93 6.93
C GLY A 139 -18.82 -4.72 7.35
N SER A 140 -18.22 -3.52 7.33
CA SER A 140 -18.79 -2.34 7.98
C SER A 140 -19.98 -1.79 7.22
N PHE A 141 -20.92 -1.20 7.95
CA PHE A 141 -22.13 -0.57 7.42
C PHE A 141 -22.59 0.53 8.38
N GLY A 142 -23.49 1.39 7.91
CA GLY A 142 -24.01 2.53 8.67
C GLY A 142 -23.39 3.85 8.22
N GLU A 143 -23.21 4.77 9.14
CA GLU A 143 -22.68 6.10 8.82
C GLU A 143 -21.20 6.04 8.45
N LEU A 144 -20.88 6.56 7.27
CA LEU A 144 -19.52 6.63 6.74
C LEU A 144 -18.93 8.05 6.88
N TRP A 145 -19.69 9.09 6.53
CA TRP A 145 -19.26 10.50 6.61
C TRP A 145 -20.42 11.42 6.99
N ASN A 146 -20.35 12.19 8.08
CA ASN A 146 -21.28 13.28 8.45
C ASN A 146 -22.70 13.18 7.83
N GLY A 147 -23.48 12.17 8.21
CA GLY A 147 -24.85 11.92 7.76
C GLY A 147 -25.01 11.04 6.51
N PHE A 148 -23.93 10.68 5.81
CA PHE A 148 -23.92 9.77 4.68
C PHE A 148 -23.87 8.32 5.17
N THR A 149 -25.01 7.63 5.04
CA THR A 149 -25.20 6.26 5.52
C THR A 149 -25.14 5.27 4.35
N VAL A 150 -24.34 4.22 4.52
CA VAL A 150 -24.17 3.13 3.55
C VAL A 150 -24.44 1.81 4.26
N ASN A 151 -25.53 1.14 3.89
CA ASN A 151 -25.95 -0.12 4.53
C ASN A 151 -25.47 -1.37 3.78
N GLU A 152 -24.71 -1.21 2.69
CA GLU A 152 -24.15 -2.30 1.89
C GLU A 152 -22.63 -2.38 2.12
N PRO A 153 -22.09 -3.46 2.73
CA PRO A 153 -20.68 -3.58 3.06
C PRO A 153 -19.73 -3.44 1.86
N CYS A 154 -20.16 -3.91 0.67
CA CYS A 154 -19.37 -3.76 -0.55
C CYS A 154 -19.17 -2.28 -0.89
N LEU A 155 -20.25 -1.50 -0.86
CA LEU A 155 -20.19 -0.08 -1.15
C LEU A 155 -19.46 0.69 -0.04
N TYR A 156 -19.66 0.30 1.22
CA TYR A 156 -18.95 0.91 2.36
C TYR A 156 -17.44 0.75 2.21
N SER A 157 -16.98 -0.47 1.95
CA SER A 157 -15.55 -0.77 1.74
C SER A 157 -14.98 0.01 0.56
N LEU A 158 -15.70 0.07 -0.57
CA LEU A 158 -15.24 0.80 -1.75
C LEU A 158 -15.07 2.30 -1.46
N LEU A 159 -16.04 2.89 -0.77
CA LEU A 159 -16.03 4.33 -0.49
C LEU A 159 -15.00 4.71 0.58
N TYR A 160 -14.89 3.92 1.66
CA TYR A 160 -13.88 4.17 2.69
C TYR A 160 -12.45 4.02 2.13
N ASN A 161 -12.16 2.90 1.48
CA ASN A 161 -10.82 2.64 0.94
C ASN A 161 -10.51 3.53 -0.25
N GLY A 162 -11.49 3.78 -1.11
CA GLY A 162 -11.37 4.69 -2.24
C GLY A 162 -11.06 6.13 -1.82
N ALA A 163 -11.59 6.59 -0.68
CA ALA A 163 -11.39 7.96 -0.21
C ALA A 163 -9.92 8.34 0.01
N TYR A 164 -9.08 7.40 0.50
CA TYR A 164 -7.65 7.64 0.65
C TYR A 164 -6.80 7.05 -0.47
N MET A 165 -7.21 5.91 -1.07
CA MET A 165 -6.43 5.26 -2.12
C MET A 165 -6.48 6.00 -3.46
N LEU A 166 -7.61 6.62 -3.82
CA LEU A 166 -7.70 7.35 -5.10
C LEU A 166 -6.77 8.57 -5.13
N PRO A 167 -6.75 9.46 -4.11
CA PRO A 167 -5.74 10.51 -4.04
C PRO A 167 -4.31 9.98 -4.06
N GLU A 168 -4.06 8.86 -3.39
CA GLU A 168 -2.73 8.27 -3.34
C GLU A 168 -2.29 7.72 -4.71
N ILE A 169 -3.18 7.03 -5.44
CA ILE A 169 -2.98 6.63 -6.84
C ILE A 169 -2.63 7.84 -7.70
N VAL A 170 -3.39 8.94 -7.56
CA VAL A 170 -3.20 10.16 -8.35
C VAL A 170 -1.86 10.84 -8.04
N PHE A 171 -1.41 10.82 -6.79
CA PHE A 171 -0.10 11.38 -6.44
C PHE A 171 1.06 10.49 -6.91
N THR A 172 0.86 9.16 -6.85
CA THR A 172 1.91 8.19 -7.18
C THR A 172 2.12 8.00 -8.69
N VAL A 173 1.07 8.13 -9.51
CA VAL A 173 1.11 7.94 -10.97
C VAL A 173 1.57 9.22 -11.69
#